data_AF-G5CA46-F1
#
_entry.id   AF-G5CA46-F1
#
_cell.length_a   1.000
_cell.length_b   1.000
_cell.length_c   1.000
_cell.angle_alpha   90.00
_cell.angle_beta   90.00
_cell.angle_gamma   90.00
#
_symmetry.space_group_name_H-M   'P 1'
#
loop_
_entity.id
_entity.type
_entity.pdbx_description
1 polymer ?
#
loop_
_entity_poly.entity_id
_entity_poly.type
_entity_poly.pdbx_seq_one_letter_code
_entity_poly.pdbx_strand_id
1 'polypeptide(L)'
;MSVSPSVLLKENEENNAKFVETKHSQTTLIASEDPLQNLCLASQEILQKAQQSGRSKCLRCGGSRMFYCYTCYVPVENVPVGQIPLVKLPLKIDIIKHPNETDGKSTAIHAKLLAPEFVNIYTYPCIPEYEEKDHEIALVFPGPQSVSIKDISFHLQKRIQTKGKTDGPESPSFKRKKTEEQESCDLNDSKCKGTTLKKVIFIDSTWNQTNKIVNDERLQGLLQVELKTRKTSFWRHQEGKPDTFLSTIEAIYYFLVDYHADILKETYKGQYDNLLFFYSFMYQLIKNAKYAGTNQTTKPTH
;
A
#
# COMPACT_ATOMS: atom_id res chain seq x y z
N MET A 1 -36.83 58.89 -59.99
CA MET A 1 -35.72 58.00 -60.39
C MET A 1 -35.27 57.24 -59.14
N SER A 2 -34.85 55.99 -59.34
CA SER A 2 -34.48 54.97 -58.34
C SER A 2 -33.44 55.47 -57.31
N VAL A 3 -33.18 54.88 -56.14
CA VAL A 3 -33.02 53.46 -55.77
C VAL A 3 -33.03 53.34 -54.21
N SER A 4 -33.64 52.26 -53.70
CA SER A 4 -33.40 51.52 -52.43
C SER A 4 -33.66 52.10 -51.02
N PRO A 5 -34.40 51.36 -50.16
CA PRO A 5 -34.53 51.61 -48.72
C PRO A 5 -33.75 50.59 -47.87
N SER A 6 -33.43 50.95 -46.63
CA SER A 6 -33.19 49.97 -45.56
C SER A 6 -33.72 50.53 -44.25
N VAL A 7 -34.63 49.74 -43.68
CA VAL A 7 -35.69 50.13 -42.77
C VAL A 7 -35.23 49.96 -41.32
N LEU A 8 -35.53 50.99 -40.54
CA LEU A 8 -35.42 51.09 -39.09
C LEU A 8 -36.71 50.52 -38.49
N LEU A 9 -36.63 49.55 -37.57
CA LEU A 9 -37.79 49.15 -36.78
C LEU A 9 -37.41 49.01 -35.29
N LYS A 10 -38.03 49.90 -34.52
CA LYS A 10 -38.27 49.84 -33.08
C LYS A 10 -39.34 48.81 -32.78
N GLU A 11 -39.35 48.36 -31.53
CA GLU A 11 -40.50 48.15 -30.61
C GLU A 11 -40.14 47.01 -29.65
N ASN A 12 -40.65 46.91 -28.42
CA ASN A 12 -41.07 47.85 -27.38
C ASN A 12 -41.25 46.95 -26.14
N GLU A 13 -41.15 47.55 -24.96
CA GLU A 13 -41.36 46.92 -23.65
C GLU A 13 -42.78 46.34 -23.51
N GLU A 14 -42.95 45.24 -22.77
CA GLU A 14 -43.56 45.30 -21.44
C GLU A 14 -43.81 43.93 -20.77
N ASN A 15 -43.70 43.99 -19.44
CA ASN A 15 -44.43 43.25 -18.41
C ASN A 15 -43.86 41.97 -17.79
N ASN A 16 -43.64 42.14 -16.49
CA ASN A 16 -42.96 41.32 -15.49
C ASN A 16 -44.05 40.85 -14.51
N ALA A 17 -44.27 39.54 -14.40
CA ALA A 17 -45.06 38.96 -13.32
C ALA A 17 -44.53 37.57 -12.95
N LYS A 18 -44.21 37.48 -11.66
CA LYS A 18 -43.65 36.35 -10.90
C LYS A 18 -44.31 35.00 -11.19
N PHE A 19 -43.48 33.97 -11.37
CA PHE A 19 -43.78 32.65 -10.84
C PHE A 19 -42.50 32.07 -10.22
N VAL A 20 -42.61 31.78 -8.92
CA VAL A 20 -41.57 31.24 -8.06
C VAL A 20 -41.44 29.76 -8.42
N GLU A 21 -40.32 29.35 -9.00
CA GLU A 21 -39.99 27.94 -9.12
C GLU A 21 -38.66 27.64 -8.44
N THR A 22 -38.81 26.91 -7.35
CA THR A 22 -37.83 26.53 -6.35
C THR A 22 -36.64 25.81 -6.99
N LYS A 23 -35.49 26.48 -7.08
CA LYS A 23 -34.21 25.81 -7.31
C LYS A 23 -33.88 24.95 -6.09
N HIS A 24 -34.32 23.69 -6.13
CA HIS A 24 -33.83 22.68 -5.21
C HIS A 24 -32.38 22.40 -5.61
N SER A 25 -31.47 23.08 -4.92
CA SER A 25 -30.05 22.82 -4.91
C SER A 25 -29.84 21.41 -4.37
N GLN A 26 -29.87 20.40 -5.24
CA GLN A 26 -29.29 19.10 -4.94
C GLN A 26 -27.77 19.24 -5.01
N THR A 27 -27.23 19.92 -4.01
CA THR A 27 -25.89 19.64 -3.53
C THR A 27 -25.96 18.25 -2.94
N THR A 28 -25.77 17.23 -3.78
CA THR A 28 -25.45 15.89 -3.32
C THR A 28 -24.12 16.02 -2.59
N LEU A 29 -24.19 16.19 -1.27
CA LEU A 29 -23.09 15.92 -0.38
C LEU A 29 -22.72 14.46 -0.62
N ILE A 30 -21.76 14.23 -1.52
CA ILE A 30 -20.99 12.99 -1.53
C ILE A 30 -20.26 13.02 -0.20
N ALA A 31 -20.90 12.49 0.84
CA ALA A 31 -20.20 12.06 2.02
C ALA A 31 -19.10 11.14 1.49
N SER A 32 -17.85 11.60 1.55
CA SER A 32 -16.71 10.80 1.15
C SER A 32 -16.79 9.50 1.93
N GLU A 33 -17.16 8.40 1.27
CA GLU A 33 -17.18 7.08 1.89
C GLU A 33 -15.81 6.87 2.54
N ASP A 34 -15.82 6.44 3.80
CA ASP A 34 -14.55 6.27 4.51
C ASP A 34 -13.81 5.11 3.85
N PRO A 35 -12.61 5.31 3.29
CA PRO A 35 -11.91 4.30 2.48
C PRO A 35 -11.59 3.02 3.28
N LEU A 36 -11.68 3.07 4.61
CA LEU A 36 -11.38 1.96 5.51
C LEU A 36 -12.64 1.33 6.14
N GLN A 37 -13.85 1.75 5.75
CA GLN A 37 -15.11 1.32 6.41
C GLN A 37 -15.46 -0.16 6.19
N ASN A 38 -15.00 -0.76 5.10
CA ASN A 38 -15.35 -2.13 4.72
C ASN A 38 -14.37 -3.19 5.24
N LEU A 39 -13.47 -2.81 6.16
CA LEU A 39 -12.47 -3.71 6.74
C LEU A 39 -13.03 -4.46 7.95
N CYS A 40 -12.77 -5.77 8.01
CA CYS A 40 -13.08 -6.65 9.14
C CYS A 40 -12.03 -6.50 10.25
N LEU A 41 -12.04 -5.35 10.93
CA LEU A 41 -11.09 -5.02 12.00
C LEU A 41 -11.57 -5.51 13.37
N ALA A 42 -10.62 -5.91 14.21
CA ALA A 42 -10.85 -6.13 15.64
C ALA A 42 -11.19 -4.81 16.36
N SER A 43 -11.85 -4.90 17.52
CA SER A 43 -12.16 -3.73 18.35
C SER A 43 -10.91 -2.95 18.74
N GLN A 44 -10.95 -1.63 18.55
CA GLN A 44 -9.86 -0.70 18.86
C GLN A 44 -10.01 -0.04 20.25
N GLU A 45 -10.88 -0.55 21.11
CA GLU A 45 -11.13 -0.01 22.46
C GLU A 45 -9.86 0.14 23.30
N ILE A 46 -8.91 -0.81 23.17
CA ILE A 46 -7.64 -0.70 23.91
C ILE A 46 -6.83 0.52 23.50
N LEU A 47 -6.87 0.89 22.20
CA LEU A 47 -6.20 2.10 21.70
C LEU A 47 -6.93 3.36 22.15
N GLN A 48 -8.27 3.34 22.23
CA GLN A 48 -9.06 4.45 22.77
C GLN A 48 -8.74 4.70 24.24
N LYS A 49 -8.70 3.65 25.07
CA LYS A 49 -8.33 3.74 26.50
C LYS A 49 -6.90 4.24 26.67
N ALA A 50 -5.97 3.73 25.87
CA ALA A 50 -4.57 4.18 25.89
C ALA A 50 -4.44 5.65 25.51
N GLN A 51 -5.18 6.11 24.49
CA GLN A 51 -5.20 7.53 24.10
C GLN A 51 -5.70 8.43 25.23
N GLN A 52 -6.78 8.04 25.91
CA GLN A 52 -7.32 8.80 27.05
C GLN A 52 -6.36 8.85 28.24
N SER A 53 -5.63 7.76 28.46
CA SER A 53 -4.60 7.65 29.52
C SER A 53 -3.31 8.40 29.19
N GLY A 54 -3.11 8.76 27.92
CA GLY A 54 -1.91 9.44 27.45
C GLY A 54 -0.71 8.51 27.24
N ARG A 55 0.47 9.11 27.16
CA ARG A 55 1.71 8.37 26.87
C ARG A 55 2.12 7.46 28.02
N SER A 56 2.58 6.27 27.69
CA SER A 56 3.12 5.29 28.63
C SER A 56 4.54 4.83 28.26
N LYS A 57 5.21 4.14 29.18
CA LYS A 57 6.59 3.68 29.00
C LYS A 57 6.65 2.39 28.19
N CYS A 58 7.67 2.28 27.36
CA CYS A 58 8.08 1.02 26.76
C CYS A 58 8.71 0.13 27.83
N LEU A 59 8.23 -1.11 27.98
CA LEU A 59 8.77 -2.07 28.95
C LEU A 59 10.19 -2.57 28.61
N ARG A 60 10.69 -2.31 27.39
CA ARG A 60 12.04 -2.69 26.96
C ARG A 60 13.08 -1.58 27.15
N CYS A 61 12.78 -0.37 26.67
CA CYS A 61 13.74 0.74 26.68
C CYS A 61 13.36 1.91 27.59
N GLY A 62 12.21 1.84 28.29
CA GLY A 62 11.71 2.93 29.13
C GLY A 62 11.18 4.16 28.38
N GLY A 63 11.32 4.22 27.05
CA GLY A 63 10.89 5.36 26.25
C GLY A 63 9.38 5.64 26.34
N SER A 64 9.01 6.90 26.53
CA SER A 64 7.60 7.35 26.57
C SER A 64 7.01 7.42 25.16
N ARG A 65 5.90 6.71 24.92
CA ARG A 65 5.20 6.61 23.61
C ARG A 65 3.69 6.52 23.82
N MET A 66 2.91 6.70 22.75
CA MET A 66 1.44 6.66 22.85
C MET A 66 0.88 5.22 22.87
N PHE A 67 1.16 4.42 21.83
CA PHE A 67 0.57 3.07 21.69
C PHE A 67 1.62 1.96 21.62
N TYR A 68 2.78 2.26 21.05
CA TYR A 68 3.86 1.30 20.85
C TYR A 68 5.20 2.00 20.72
N CYS A 69 6.27 1.26 20.98
CA CYS A 69 7.63 1.72 20.85
C CYS A 69 8.17 1.48 19.44
N TYR A 70 8.46 2.59 18.75
CA TYR A 70 8.99 2.58 17.39
C TYR A 70 10.42 2.05 17.26
N THR A 71 11.15 1.92 18.37
CA THR A 71 12.52 1.39 18.40
C THR A 71 12.55 -0.10 18.78
N CYS A 72 11.74 -0.49 19.78
CA CYS A 72 11.76 -1.85 20.32
C CYS A 72 10.76 -2.80 19.65
N TYR A 73 9.91 -2.27 18.77
CA TYR A 73 8.84 -3.00 18.07
C TYR A 73 7.91 -3.76 19.02
N VAL A 74 7.51 -3.11 20.11
CA VAL A 74 6.58 -3.66 21.11
C VAL A 74 5.54 -2.63 21.54
N PRO A 75 4.35 -3.05 21.97
CA PRO A 75 3.39 -2.17 22.64
C PRO A 75 3.97 -1.52 23.89
N VAL A 76 3.42 -0.37 24.29
CA VAL A 76 3.76 0.23 25.61
C VAL A 76 2.97 -0.43 26.73
N GLU A 77 3.38 -0.17 27.97
CA GLU A 77 2.85 -0.82 29.18
C GLU A 77 1.31 -0.78 29.31
N ASN A 78 0.65 0.32 28.93
CA ASN A 78 -0.81 0.45 29.00
C ASN A 78 -1.55 -0.13 27.79
N VAL A 79 -0.86 -0.80 26.86
CA VAL A 79 -1.43 -1.51 25.71
C VAL A 79 -1.01 -2.99 25.78
N PRO A 80 -1.77 -3.86 26.48
CA PRO A 80 -1.41 -5.26 26.64
C PRO A 80 -1.37 -6.01 25.31
N VAL A 81 -0.31 -6.79 25.08
CA VAL A 81 -0.10 -7.56 23.84
C VAL A 81 -1.30 -8.47 23.52
N GLY A 82 -1.90 -9.09 24.54
CA GLY A 82 -3.05 -9.99 24.36
C GLY A 82 -4.36 -9.32 23.90
N GLN A 83 -4.42 -7.98 23.86
CA GLN A 83 -5.58 -7.23 23.34
C GLN A 83 -5.33 -6.66 21.94
N ILE A 84 -4.15 -6.91 21.35
CA ILE A 84 -3.84 -6.54 19.98
C ILE A 84 -4.10 -7.78 19.09
N PRO A 85 -4.79 -7.64 17.95
CA PRO A 85 -5.01 -8.77 17.06
C PRO A 85 -3.67 -9.26 16.49
N LEU A 86 -3.53 -10.59 16.36
CA LEU A 86 -2.42 -11.22 15.65
C LEU A 86 -2.88 -11.68 14.27
N VAL A 87 -2.08 -11.39 13.26
CA VAL A 87 -2.35 -11.72 11.86
C VAL A 87 -1.35 -12.79 11.41
N LYS A 88 -1.88 -13.90 10.88
CA LYS A 88 -1.07 -14.92 10.21
C LYS A 88 -0.93 -14.56 8.75
N LEU A 89 0.29 -14.66 8.22
CA LEU A 89 0.59 -14.32 6.84
C LEU A 89 0.92 -15.57 6.02
N PRO A 90 0.56 -15.61 4.72
CA PRO A 90 0.93 -16.70 3.82
C PRO A 90 2.43 -16.70 3.49
N LEU A 91 3.14 -15.61 3.77
CA LEU A 91 4.52 -15.35 3.39
C LEU A 91 5.30 -14.75 4.56
N LYS A 92 6.61 -14.95 4.58
CA LYS A 92 7.51 -14.12 5.39
C LYS A 92 7.68 -12.76 4.73
N ILE A 93 7.85 -11.72 5.52
CA ILE A 93 8.06 -10.35 5.05
C ILE A 93 9.33 -9.81 5.68
N ASP A 94 10.25 -9.34 4.86
CA ASP A 94 11.39 -8.58 5.33
C ASP A 94 11.22 -7.11 4.88
N ILE A 95 11.34 -6.18 5.81
CA ILE A 95 11.25 -4.75 5.54
C ILE A 95 12.63 -4.13 5.73
N ILE A 96 13.16 -3.51 4.68
CA ILE A 96 14.43 -2.80 4.72
C ILE A 96 14.16 -1.32 4.96
N LYS A 97 14.37 -0.88 6.20
CA LYS A 97 14.15 0.49 6.64
C LYS A 97 15.38 1.36 6.40
N HIS A 98 15.20 2.55 5.83
CA HIS A 98 16.27 3.53 5.74
C HIS A 98 16.58 4.15 7.12
N PRO A 99 17.87 4.35 7.48
CA PRO A 99 18.25 4.85 8.81
C PRO A 99 17.71 6.26 9.09
N ASN A 100 17.57 7.10 8.05
CA ASN A 100 17.02 8.46 8.18
C ASN A 100 15.49 8.51 8.09
N GLU A 101 14.81 7.38 7.92
CA GLU A 101 13.35 7.35 7.98
C GLU A 101 12.91 7.62 9.42
N THR A 102 12.00 8.58 9.60
CA THR A 102 11.56 8.97 10.95
C THR A 102 10.70 7.88 11.56
N ASP A 103 11.20 7.24 12.62
CA ASP A 103 10.53 6.11 13.29
C ASP A 103 9.07 6.39 13.70
N GLY A 104 8.75 7.61 14.14
CA GLY A 104 7.39 8.01 14.50
C GLY A 104 6.43 8.22 13.32
N LYS A 105 6.94 8.23 12.09
CA LYS A 105 6.16 8.39 10.85
C LYS A 105 5.99 7.08 10.08
N SER A 106 6.95 6.16 10.20
CA SER A 106 6.92 4.86 9.55
C SER A 106 5.69 4.03 9.95
N THR A 107 5.03 3.43 8.95
CA THR A 107 3.94 2.47 9.15
C THR A 107 4.41 1.02 9.08
N ALA A 108 5.69 0.77 8.72
CA ALA A 108 6.27 -0.58 8.67
C ALA A 108 6.14 -1.33 10.02
N ILE A 109 6.25 -0.59 11.12
CA ILE A 109 6.11 -1.15 12.47
C ILE A 109 4.76 -1.80 12.72
N HIS A 110 3.68 -1.34 12.07
CA HIS A 110 2.36 -1.95 12.23
C HIS A 110 2.41 -3.42 11.87
N ALA A 111 3.06 -3.76 10.75
CA ALA A 111 3.23 -5.14 10.31
C ALA A 111 4.01 -5.97 11.34
N LYS A 112 5.08 -5.43 11.95
CA LYS A 112 5.86 -6.14 12.97
C LYS A 112 5.07 -6.37 14.26
N LEU A 113 4.24 -5.42 14.68
CA LEU A 113 3.40 -5.55 15.88
C LEU A 113 2.28 -6.58 15.69
N LEU A 114 1.70 -6.62 14.50
CA LEU A 114 0.50 -7.41 14.20
C LEU A 114 0.84 -8.81 13.68
N ALA A 115 2.00 -9.00 13.06
CA ALA A 115 2.47 -10.30 12.55
C ALA A 115 3.94 -10.57 12.94
N PRO A 116 4.27 -10.60 14.25
CA PRO A 116 5.66 -10.62 14.73
C PRO A 116 6.46 -11.85 14.30
N GLU A 117 5.79 -12.98 14.08
CA GLU A 117 6.41 -14.23 13.62
C GLU A 117 6.75 -14.21 12.13
N PHE A 118 6.07 -13.37 11.34
CA PHE A 118 6.17 -13.36 9.88
C PHE A 118 6.98 -12.18 9.34
N VAL A 119 7.04 -11.08 10.09
CA VAL A 119 7.65 -9.83 9.64
C VAL A 119 8.97 -9.59 10.35
N ASN A 120 10.02 -9.24 9.63
CA ASN A 120 11.26 -8.69 10.17
C ASN A 120 11.50 -7.29 9.64
N ILE A 121 12.12 -6.44 10.46
CA ILE A 121 12.53 -5.09 10.06
C ILE A 121 14.05 -5.01 10.24
N TYR A 122 14.74 -4.65 9.16
CA TYR A 122 16.18 -4.46 9.13
C TYR A 122 16.48 -3.00 8.84
N THR A 123 17.42 -2.40 9.55
CA THR A 123 17.86 -1.03 9.26
C THR A 123 19.06 -1.08 8.31
N TYR A 124 18.96 -0.42 7.17
CA TYR A 124 20.05 -0.30 6.20
C TYR A 124 21.29 0.33 6.87
N PRO A 125 22.52 -0.20 6.65
CA PRO A 125 22.91 -1.17 5.61
C PRO A 125 22.84 -2.66 6.00
N CYS A 126 22.21 -3.01 7.13
CA CYS A 126 22.16 -4.38 7.65
C CYS A 126 21.09 -5.25 6.96
N ILE A 127 21.18 -5.44 5.64
CA ILE A 127 20.27 -6.32 4.87
C ILE A 127 20.73 -7.79 4.99
N PRO A 128 19.81 -8.77 5.13
CA PRO A 128 20.14 -10.19 5.02
C PRO A 128 20.66 -10.58 3.62
N GLU A 129 21.45 -11.66 3.56
CA GLU A 129 21.84 -12.31 2.29
C GLU A 129 20.66 -13.14 1.73
N TYR A 130 20.45 -13.09 0.41
CA TYR A 130 19.30 -13.70 -0.29
C TYR A 130 19.69 -14.56 -1.51
N GLU A 131 20.96 -14.60 -1.89
CA GLU A 131 21.51 -15.10 -3.15
C GLU A 131 21.12 -16.57 -3.43
N GLU A 132 21.11 -17.41 -2.38
CA GLU A 132 20.76 -18.83 -2.48
C GLU A 132 19.25 -19.09 -2.52
N LYS A 133 18.43 -18.07 -2.22
CA LYS A 133 16.96 -18.16 -2.06
C LYS A 133 16.21 -17.22 -3.00
N ASP A 134 16.88 -16.63 -3.98
CA ASP A 134 16.30 -15.71 -4.95
C ASP A 134 15.15 -16.29 -5.81
N HIS A 135 15.05 -17.63 -5.88
CA HIS A 135 13.98 -18.36 -6.56
C HIS A 135 12.70 -18.51 -5.72
N GLU A 136 12.72 -18.09 -4.45
CA GLU A 136 11.57 -18.09 -3.53
C GLU A 136 11.31 -16.72 -2.88
N ILE A 137 12.02 -15.69 -3.35
CA ILE A 137 12.00 -14.32 -2.82
C ILE A 137 11.65 -13.33 -3.93
N ALA A 138 10.79 -12.36 -3.62
CA ALA A 138 10.50 -11.23 -4.49
C ALA A 138 10.64 -9.90 -3.73
N LEU A 139 11.01 -8.85 -4.46
CA LEU A 139 11.05 -7.48 -3.97
C LEU A 139 9.84 -6.72 -4.52
N VAL A 140 9.04 -6.10 -3.65
CA VAL A 140 7.96 -5.21 -4.09
C VAL A 140 8.55 -3.84 -4.36
N PHE A 141 8.73 -3.54 -5.64
CA PHE A 141 9.27 -2.27 -6.10
C PHE A 141 8.89 -2.03 -7.57
N PRO A 142 8.36 -0.85 -7.93
CA PRO A 142 8.07 -0.52 -9.32
C PRO A 142 9.38 -0.29 -10.09
N GLY A 143 9.49 -0.85 -11.29
CA GLY A 143 10.68 -0.71 -12.12
C GLY A 143 10.43 -1.08 -13.58
N PRO A 144 11.36 -0.76 -14.51
CA PRO A 144 11.19 -1.09 -15.92
C PRO A 144 11.11 -2.59 -16.21
N GLN A 145 11.54 -3.43 -15.25
CA GLN A 145 11.53 -4.89 -15.34
C GLN A 145 10.62 -5.54 -14.27
N SER A 146 9.79 -4.75 -13.57
CA SER A 146 8.86 -5.30 -12.59
C SER A 146 7.73 -6.05 -13.27
N VAL A 147 7.26 -7.11 -12.61
CA VAL A 147 6.16 -7.95 -13.10
C VAL A 147 4.92 -7.79 -12.25
N SER A 148 3.77 -8.19 -12.78
CA SER A 148 2.53 -8.19 -12.00
C SER A 148 2.53 -9.32 -10.95
N ILE A 149 1.74 -9.15 -9.88
CA ILE A 149 1.59 -10.19 -8.85
C ILE A 149 1.13 -11.53 -9.44
N LYS A 150 0.28 -11.51 -10.49
CA LYS A 150 -0.25 -12.72 -11.15
C LYS A 150 0.84 -13.58 -11.79
N ASP A 151 1.95 -12.96 -12.17
CA ASP A 151 3.01 -13.60 -12.94
C ASP A 151 4.18 -14.09 -12.06
N ILE A 152 4.13 -13.86 -10.74
CA ILE A 152 5.21 -14.23 -9.80
C ILE A 152 5.61 -15.70 -9.97
N SER A 153 4.65 -16.61 -9.93
CA SER A 153 4.90 -18.06 -10.00
C SER A 153 5.63 -18.46 -11.28
N PHE A 154 5.26 -17.86 -12.42
CA PHE A 154 5.88 -18.12 -13.71
C PHE A 154 7.34 -17.64 -13.74
N HIS A 155 7.59 -16.42 -13.27
CA HIS A 155 8.94 -15.83 -13.27
C HIS A 155 9.89 -16.51 -12.29
N LEU A 156 9.41 -16.95 -11.13
CA LEU A 156 10.21 -17.71 -10.17
C LEU A 156 10.62 -19.09 -10.73
N GLN A 157 9.69 -19.80 -11.39
CA GLN A 157 10.00 -21.08 -12.03
C GLN A 157 11.04 -20.94 -13.16
N LYS A 158 10.95 -19.89 -13.97
CA LYS A 158 11.91 -19.61 -15.05
C LYS A 158 13.33 -19.43 -14.53
N ARG A 159 13.50 -18.78 -13.36
CA ARG A 159 14.82 -18.53 -12.75
C ARG A 159 15.55 -19.81 -12.35
N ILE A 160 14.82 -20.84 -11.94
CA ILE A 160 15.37 -22.15 -11.58
C ILE A 160 15.92 -22.85 -12.82
N GLN A 161 15.15 -22.82 -13.92
CA GLN A 161 15.57 -23.44 -15.18
C GLN A 161 16.80 -22.77 -15.78
N THR A 162 16.97 -21.46 -15.59
CA THR A 162 18.16 -20.73 -16.05
C THR A 162 19.39 -21.00 -15.19
N LYS A 163 19.25 -21.15 -13.86
CA LYS A 163 20.39 -21.48 -12.98
C LYS A 163 20.93 -22.89 -13.21
N GLY A 164 20.07 -23.86 -13.55
CA GLY A 164 20.49 -25.23 -13.84
C GLY A 164 21.19 -25.44 -15.21
N LYS A 165 21.31 -24.40 -16.04
CA LYS A 165 21.94 -24.49 -17.38
C LYS A 165 23.36 -23.92 -17.44
N THR A 166 23.92 -23.42 -16.34
CA THR A 166 25.18 -22.65 -16.33
C THR A 166 26.41 -23.45 -15.89
N ASP A 167 26.41 -24.77 -15.99
CA ASP A 167 27.57 -25.65 -15.70
C ASP A 167 28.14 -26.35 -16.96
N GLY A 168 28.15 -25.68 -18.11
CA GLY A 168 28.75 -26.20 -19.34
C GLY A 168 29.49 -25.12 -20.14
N PRO A 169 30.68 -25.41 -20.72
CA PRO A 169 31.50 -24.39 -21.37
C PRO A 169 30.85 -23.90 -22.67
N GLU A 170 31.10 -22.63 -22.96
CA GLU A 170 30.49 -21.75 -23.96
C GLU A 170 30.26 -22.34 -25.37
N SER A 171 29.14 -21.95 -25.98
CA SER A 171 29.12 -21.50 -27.39
C SER A 171 27.87 -20.64 -27.68
N PRO A 172 27.99 -19.52 -28.43
CA PRO A 172 26.86 -18.62 -28.71
C PRO A 172 26.27 -18.88 -30.11
N SER A 173 25.02 -19.33 -30.20
CA SER A 173 24.09 -19.14 -31.34
C SER A 173 22.72 -19.70 -30.91
N PHE A 174 21.56 -19.10 -31.18
CA PHE A 174 20.99 -18.87 -32.50
C PHE A 174 19.97 -17.72 -32.49
N LYS A 175 20.08 -16.84 -33.48
CA LYS A 175 18.96 -16.04 -34.00
C LYS A 175 17.93 -16.99 -34.65
N ARG A 176 16.65 -16.91 -34.26
CA ARG A 176 15.47 -17.30 -35.08
C ARG A 176 14.25 -16.56 -34.52
N LYS A 177 13.81 -15.49 -35.22
CA LYS A 177 12.70 -15.42 -36.19
C LYS A 177 11.31 -15.74 -35.59
N LYS A 178 10.47 -14.70 -35.58
CA LYS A 178 9.03 -14.67 -35.29
C LYS A 178 8.28 -15.69 -36.16
N THR A 179 7.56 -16.63 -35.56
CA THR A 179 6.42 -17.33 -36.17
C THR A 179 5.45 -17.69 -35.05
N GLU A 180 4.19 -17.33 -35.26
CA GLU A 180 3.05 -17.59 -34.39
C GLU A 180 2.65 -19.06 -34.54
N GLU A 181 2.78 -19.87 -33.49
CA GLU A 181 2.05 -21.14 -33.36
C GLU A 181 1.62 -21.32 -31.90
N GLN A 182 0.34 -21.63 -31.73
CA GLN A 182 -0.33 -21.94 -30.47
C GLN A 182 0.22 -23.28 -29.94
N GLU A 183 0.98 -23.25 -28.84
CA GLU A 183 1.24 -24.44 -28.04
C GLU A 183 0.31 -24.46 -26.83
N SER A 184 -0.79 -25.20 -26.98
CA SER A 184 -1.55 -25.74 -25.86
C SER A 184 -0.69 -26.79 -25.16
N CYS A 185 -0.28 -26.53 -23.92
CA CYS A 185 0.37 -27.53 -23.09
C CYS A 185 -0.59 -27.99 -22.00
N ASP A 186 -1.15 -29.19 -22.20
CA ASP A 186 -1.77 -30.00 -21.17
C ASP A 186 -0.69 -30.41 -20.16
N LEU A 187 -0.70 -29.79 -18.97
CA LEU A 187 0.16 -30.20 -17.87
C LEU A 187 -0.60 -31.15 -16.96
N ASN A 188 -0.27 -32.43 -17.13
CA ASN A 188 -0.62 -33.53 -16.25
C ASN A 188 -0.33 -33.19 -14.79
N ASP A 189 -1.38 -33.32 -13.98
CA ASP A 189 -1.40 -33.18 -12.54
C ASP A 189 -0.68 -34.37 -11.86
N SER A 190 0.64 -34.31 -11.78
CA SER A 190 1.37 -35.12 -10.79
C SER A 190 2.82 -34.66 -10.59
N LYS A 191 3.07 -34.05 -9.43
CA LYS A 191 4.37 -33.90 -8.76
C LYS A 191 5.33 -32.82 -9.29
N CYS A 192 4.81 -31.60 -9.53
CA CYS A 192 5.63 -30.40 -9.41
C CYS A 192 5.43 -29.83 -8.00
N LYS A 193 6.38 -30.03 -7.07
CA LYS A 193 6.49 -29.14 -5.89
C LYS A 193 6.99 -27.80 -6.41
N GLY A 194 6.14 -27.11 -7.16
CA GLY A 194 6.43 -25.85 -7.83
C GLY A 194 6.83 -24.83 -6.79
N THR A 195 7.89 -24.09 -7.06
CA THR A 195 8.43 -23.08 -6.15
C THR A 195 7.40 -21.99 -5.92
N THR A 196 6.73 -22.07 -4.78
CA THR A 196 5.87 -21.00 -4.27
C THR A 196 6.76 -19.93 -3.67
N LEU A 197 6.45 -18.66 -3.95
CA LEU A 197 7.00 -17.53 -3.21
C LEU A 197 6.90 -17.84 -1.70
N LYS A 198 8.01 -17.71 -0.97
CA LYS A 198 8.03 -17.92 0.50
C LYS A 198 8.22 -16.62 1.26
N LYS A 199 8.88 -15.64 0.64
CA LYS A 199 9.20 -14.37 1.26
C LYS A 199 9.08 -13.21 0.28
N VAL A 200 8.61 -12.08 0.78
CA VAL A 200 8.55 -10.82 0.06
C VAL A 200 9.31 -9.73 0.81
N ILE A 201 9.97 -8.85 0.07
CA ILE A 201 10.74 -7.75 0.62
C ILE A 201 10.05 -6.43 0.29
N PHE A 202 9.99 -5.52 1.27
CA PHE A 202 9.54 -4.14 1.12
C PHE A 202 10.64 -3.17 1.56
N ILE A 203 10.64 -1.96 1.02
CA ILE A 203 11.55 -0.88 1.40
C ILE A 203 10.74 0.19 2.16
N ASP A 204 11.16 0.52 3.38
CA ASP A 204 10.56 1.57 4.22
C ASP A 204 11.46 2.82 4.21
N SER A 205 11.17 3.74 3.31
CA SER A 205 11.88 5.00 3.18
C SER A 205 11.07 6.04 2.42
N THR A 206 11.44 7.31 2.55
CA THR A 206 11.02 8.33 1.59
C THR A 206 11.49 7.98 0.17
N TRP A 207 10.70 8.32 -0.85
CA TRP A 207 11.02 8.07 -2.26
C TRP A 207 12.38 8.61 -2.70
N ASN A 208 12.82 9.74 -2.15
CA ASN A 208 14.12 10.33 -2.47
C ASN A 208 15.30 9.52 -1.90
N GLN A 209 15.07 8.74 -0.83
CA GLN A 209 16.09 7.95 -0.13
C GLN A 209 16.13 6.49 -0.61
N THR A 210 15.03 5.99 -1.16
CA THR A 210 14.84 4.62 -1.65
C THR A 210 15.96 4.15 -2.60
N ASN A 211 16.48 5.04 -3.44
CA ASN A 211 17.48 4.69 -4.47
C ASN A 211 18.75 4.05 -3.89
N LYS A 212 19.13 4.37 -2.64
CA LYS A 212 20.30 3.74 -2.01
C LYS A 212 20.05 2.28 -1.66
N ILE A 213 18.82 1.96 -1.25
CA ILE A 213 18.46 0.61 -0.81
C ILE A 213 18.19 -0.28 -2.01
N VAL A 214 17.38 0.18 -2.98
CA VAL A 214 17.01 -0.65 -4.13
C VAL A 214 18.21 -1.05 -5.00
N ASN A 215 19.26 -0.23 -5.02
CA ASN A 215 20.49 -0.50 -5.75
C ASN A 215 21.54 -1.27 -4.92
N ASP A 216 21.21 -1.74 -3.71
CA ASP A 216 22.10 -2.62 -2.94
C ASP A 216 22.27 -3.98 -3.64
N GLU A 217 23.49 -4.49 -3.69
CA GLU A 217 23.84 -5.72 -4.42
C GLU A 217 22.99 -6.93 -4.00
N ARG A 218 22.63 -7.02 -2.72
CA ARG A 218 21.78 -8.11 -2.17
C ARG A 218 20.34 -8.06 -2.68
N LEU A 219 19.91 -6.93 -3.22
CA LEU A 219 18.60 -6.76 -3.86
C LEU A 219 18.69 -6.76 -5.40
N GLN A 220 19.84 -6.42 -5.96
CA GLN A 220 20.12 -6.39 -7.40
C GLN A 220 20.17 -7.80 -7.99
N GLY A 221 18.99 -8.35 -8.26
CA GLY A 221 18.87 -9.70 -8.83
C GLY A 221 17.55 -10.35 -8.46
N LEU A 222 16.91 -9.89 -7.39
CA LEU A 222 15.59 -10.39 -6.98
C LEU A 222 14.51 -10.06 -8.02
N LEU A 223 13.48 -10.89 -8.07
CA LEU A 223 12.31 -10.61 -8.89
C LEU A 223 11.61 -9.36 -8.36
N GLN A 224 11.50 -8.32 -9.18
CA GLN A 224 10.75 -7.12 -8.84
C GLN A 224 9.27 -7.31 -9.17
N VAL A 225 8.40 -6.96 -8.24
CA VAL A 225 6.95 -7.04 -8.36
C VAL A 225 6.35 -5.67 -8.15
N GLU A 226 5.50 -5.26 -9.08
CA GLU A 226 4.75 -4.01 -9.00
C GLU A 226 3.31 -4.24 -8.55
N LEU A 227 2.83 -3.35 -7.69
CA LEU A 227 1.44 -3.37 -7.23
C LEU A 227 0.52 -2.69 -8.23
N LYS A 228 -0.74 -3.11 -8.26
CA LYS A 228 -1.79 -2.37 -8.98
C LYS A 228 -1.89 -0.94 -8.43
N THR A 229 -2.09 0.05 -9.30
CA THR A 229 -2.29 1.44 -8.90
C THR A 229 -3.50 1.56 -7.98
N ARG A 230 -3.29 2.14 -6.79
CA ARG A 230 -4.31 2.33 -5.76
C ARG A 230 -4.16 3.70 -5.15
N LYS A 231 -5.27 4.30 -4.72
CA LYS A 231 -5.24 5.55 -3.97
C LYS A 231 -4.89 5.28 -2.51
N THR A 232 -3.91 6.01 -1.98
CA THR A 232 -3.53 5.94 -0.58
C THR A 232 -4.56 6.67 0.30
N SER A 233 -4.76 6.14 1.51
CA SER A 233 -5.47 6.84 2.59
C SER A 233 -4.49 7.53 3.56
N PHE A 234 -3.21 7.61 3.20
CA PHE A 234 -2.17 8.05 4.11
C PHE A 234 -2.26 9.54 4.42
N TRP A 235 -2.51 9.87 5.67
CA TRP A 235 -2.84 11.24 6.09
C TRP A 235 -1.67 12.23 6.08
N ARG A 236 -0.43 11.76 5.89
CA ARG A 236 0.78 12.59 5.75
C ARG A 236 1.25 12.65 4.31
N HIS A 237 0.37 13.06 3.39
CA HIS A 237 0.73 13.27 1.99
C HIS A 237 1.97 14.15 1.87
N GLN A 238 2.90 13.72 1.00
CA GLN A 238 4.03 14.55 0.62
C GLN A 238 3.57 15.50 -0.48
N GLU A 239 3.83 16.79 -0.30
CA GLU A 239 3.45 17.83 -1.26
C GLU A 239 4.06 17.53 -2.63
N GLY A 240 3.25 17.65 -3.68
CA GLY A 240 3.66 17.37 -5.06
C GLY A 240 3.87 15.89 -5.40
N LYS A 241 3.53 14.95 -4.52
CA LYS A 241 3.52 13.51 -4.83
C LYS A 241 2.12 13.01 -5.18
N PRO A 242 1.99 12.03 -6.10
CA PRO A 242 0.70 11.43 -6.44
C PRO A 242 0.00 10.80 -5.22
N ASP A 243 -1.34 10.80 -5.26
CA ASP A 243 -2.17 10.05 -4.30
C ASP A 243 -2.09 8.53 -4.48
N THR A 244 -1.22 8.05 -5.37
CA THR A 244 -0.98 6.62 -5.63
C THR A 244 0.20 6.05 -4.83
N PHE A 245 0.91 6.90 -4.09
CA PHE A 245 2.09 6.50 -3.32
C PHE A 245 1.67 5.94 -1.96
N LEU A 246 1.55 4.62 -1.90
CA LEU A 246 1.15 3.89 -0.71
C LEU A 246 2.16 4.03 0.42
N SER A 247 1.65 4.08 1.65
CA SER A 247 2.49 3.84 2.83
C SER A 247 2.92 2.37 2.90
N THR A 248 3.98 2.07 3.65
CA THR A 248 4.54 0.71 3.74
C THR A 248 3.51 -0.33 4.18
N ILE A 249 2.66 -0.01 5.18
CA ILE A 249 1.61 -0.95 5.63
C ILE A 249 0.51 -1.16 4.58
N GLU A 250 0.15 -0.13 3.81
CA GLU A 250 -0.81 -0.27 2.71
C GLU A 250 -0.24 -1.13 1.59
N ALA A 251 1.03 -0.92 1.23
CA ALA A 251 1.72 -1.73 0.24
C ALA A 251 1.74 -3.21 0.64
N ILE A 252 2.05 -3.51 1.91
CA ILE A 252 1.99 -4.87 2.46
C ILE A 252 0.57 -5.43 2.39
N TYR A 253 -0.41 -4.68 2.87
CA TYR A 253 -1.82 -5.11 2.87
C TYR A 253 -2.31 -5.44 1.46
N TYR A 254 -2.15 -4.51 0.51
CA TYR A 254 -2.62 -4.70 -0.85
C TYR A 254 -1.87 -5.79 -1.60
N PHE A 255 -0.56 -5.94 -1.37
CA PHE A 255 0.19 -7.07 -1.91
C PHE A 255 -0.41 -8.40 -1.44
N LEU A 256 -0.71 -8.54 -0.14
CA LEU A 256 -1.27 -9.78 0.41
C LEU A 256 -2.69 -10.07 -0.08
N VAL A 257 -3.53 -9.05 -0.21
CA VAL A 257 -4.89 -9.18 -0.78
C VAL A 257 -4.80 -9.64 -2.24
N ASP A 258 -3.97 -8.98 -3.05
CA ASP A 258 -3.78 -9.36 -4.44
C ASP A 258 -3.15 -10.75 -4.55
N TYR A 259 -2.15 -11.08 -3.73
CA TYR A 259 -1.53 -12.41 -3.70
C TYR A 259 -2.53 -13.52 -3.33
N HIS A 260 -3.43 -13.26 -2.37
CA HIS A 260 -4.44 -14.23 -1.96
C HIS A 260 -5.46 -14.51 -3.08
N ALA A 261 -5.92 -13.46 -3.77
CA ALA A 261 -6.84 -13.63 -4.90
C ALA A 261 -6.14 -14.23 -6.13
N ASP A 262 -4.97 -13.70 -6.49
CA ASP A 262 -4.31 -13.97 -7.76
C ASP A 262 -3.41 -15.21 -7.73
N ILE A 263 -2.82 -15.57 -6.59
CA ILE A 263 -1.90 -16.72 -6.46
C ILE A 263 -2.53 -17.86 -5.66
N LEU A 264 -3.10 -17.58 -4.48
CA LEU A 264 -3.75 -18.64 -3.68
C LEU A 264 -5.09 -19.08 -4.28
N LYS A 265 -5.70 -18.24 -5.14
CA LYS A 265 -7.01 -18.50 -5.77
C LYS A 265 -8.13 -18.74 -4.75
N GLU A 266 -7.99 -18.12 -3.58
CA GLU A 266 -8.95 -18.21 -2.48
C GLU A 266 -9.81 -16.94 -2.41
N THR A 267 -11.02 -17.07 -1.88
CA THR A 267 -11.89 -15.92 -1.62
C THR A 267 -11.37 -15.12 -0.43
N TYR A 268 -11.07 -13.85 -0.65
CA TYR A 268 -10.69 -12.92 0.42
C TYR A 268 -11.87 -12.63 1.35
N LYS A 269 -11.67 -12.83 2.65
CA LYS A 269 -12.65 -12.66 3.73
C LYS A 269 -12.15 -11.73 4.85
N GLY A 270 -11.15 -10.90 4.56
CA GLY A 270 -10.55 -10.00 5.55
C GLY A 270 -9.41 -10.61 6.37
N GLN A 271 -8.78 -11.69 5.88
CA GLN A 271 -7.69 -12.41 6.57
C GLN A 271 -6.55 -11.47 7.01
N TYR A 272 -6.34 -10.37 6.29
CA TYR A 272 -5.25 -9.43 6.52
C TYR A 272 -5.73 -8.03 6.93
N ASP A 273 -7.04 -7.81 7.09
CA ASP A 273 -7.60 -6.48 7.40
C ASP A 273 -7.00 -5.91 8.68
N ASN A 274 -6.79 -6.78 9.67
CA ASN A 274 -6.16 -6.40 10.93
C ASN A 274 -4.71 -5.91 10.79
N LEU A 275 -4.02 -6.06 9.65
CA LEU A 275 -2.75 -5.36 9.39
C LEU A 275 -2.93 -3.83 9.43
N LEU A 276 -4.13 -3.35 9.11
CA LEU A 276 -4.51 -1.95 9.16
C LEU A 276 -5.08 -1.53 10.53
N PHE A 277 -5.01 -2.37 11.57
CA PHE A 277 -5.56 -2.08 12.91
C PHE A 277 -5.02 -0.78 13.52
N PHE A 278 -3.71 -0.58 13.55
CA PHE A 278 -3.15 0.70 14.03
C PHE A 278 -3.36 1.83 13.03
N TYR A 279 -3.31 1.50 11.74
CA TYR A 279 -3.42 2.45 10.64
C TYR A 279 -4.79 3.14 10.61
N SER A 280 -5.88 2.37 10.65
CA SER A 280 -7.24 2.89 10.60
C SER A 280 -7.58 3.71 11.85
N PHE A 281 -7.08 3.29 13.03
CA PHE A 281 -7.22 4.07 14.25
C PHE A 281 -6.57 5.45 14.10
N MET A 282 -5.30 5.49 13.67
CA MET A 282 -4.58 6.76 13.45
C MET A 282 -5.21 7.62 12.37
N TYR A 283 -5.71 7.00 11.29
CA TYR A 283 -6.44 7.69 10.23
C TYR A 283 -7.67 8.40 10.79
N GLN A 284 -8.50 7.70 11.59
CA GLN A 284 -9.69 8.28 12.22
C GLN A 284 -9.34 9.44 13.16
N LEU A 285 -8.31 9.29 13.99
CA LEU A 285 -7.87 10.37 14.90
C LEU A 285 -7.52 11.65 14.15
N ILE A 286 -6.80 11.51 13.04
CA ILE A 286 -6.30 12.65 12.29
C ILE A 286 -7.40 13.27 11.43
N LYS A 287 -8.28 12.44 10.88
CA LYS A 287 -9.52 12.87 10.23
C LYS A 287 -10.38 13.70 11.20
N ASN A 288 -10.63 13.19 12.40
CA ASN A 288 -11.41 13.89 13.43
C ASN A 288 -10.74 15.21 13.89
N ALA A 289 -9.42 15.22 14.06
CA ALA A 289 -8.67 16.42 14.41
C ALA A 289 -8.77 17.51 13.31
N LYS A 290 -8.72 17.12 12.03
CA LYS A 290 -8.90 18.06 10.91
C LYS A 290 -10.31 18.66 10.91
N TYR A 291 -11.36 17.86 11.09
CA TYR A 291 -12.74 18.36 11.16
C TYR A 291 -12.99 19.28 12.36
N ALA A 292 -12.40 18.98 13.51
CA ALA A 292 -12.48 19.85 14.68
C ALA A 292 -11.82 21.21 14.42
N GLY A 293 -10.70 21.24 13.70
CA GLY A 293 -10.02 22.48 13.30
C GLY A 293 -10.82 23.32 12.30
N THR A 294 -11.46 22.70 11.31
CA THR A 294 -12.27 23.43 10.30
C THR A 294 -13.56 24.02 10.88
N ASN A 295 -14.16 23.36 11.87
CA ASN A 295 -15.38 23.85 12.53
C ASN A 295 -15.12 24.99 13.52
N GLN A 296 -13.87 25.23 13.92
CA GLN A 296 -13.48 26.35 14.78
C GLN A 296 -13.15 27.64 14.00
N THR A 297 -12.84 27.53 12.71
CA THR A 297 -12.53 28.69 11.83
C THR A 297 -13.75 29.44 11.29
N THR A 298 -14.97 28.92 11.47
CA THR A 298 -16.23 29.59 11.16
C THR A 298 -16.86 30.18 12.43
N LYS A 299 -16.24 31.21 13.02
CA LYS A 299 -16.99 32.11 13.92
C LYS A 299 -17.58 33.24 13.08
N PRO A 300 -18.88 33.57 13.23
CA PRO A 300 -19.47 34.69 12.53
C PRO A 300 -18.88 35.99 13.08
N THR A 301 -18.23 36.76 12.21
CA THR A 301 -18.06 38.20 12.43
C THR A 301 -19.46 38.81 12.50
N HIS A 302 -19.83 39.25 13.71
CA HIS A 302 -20.92 40.19 13.93
C HIS A 302 -20.57 41.56 13.35
#